data_AF-A0A7V9NMR1-F1
#
_entry.id   AF-A0A7V9NMR1-F1
#
_cell.length_a   1.000
_cell.length_b   1.000
_cell.length_c   1.000
_cell.angle_alpha   90.00
_cell.angle_beta   90.00
_cell.angle_gamma   90.00
#
_symmetry.space_group_name_H-M   'P 1'
#
loop_
_entity.id
_entity.type
_entity.pdbx_description
1 polymer ?
#
loop_
_entity_poly.entity_id
_entity_poly.type
_entity_poly.pdbx_seq_one_letter_code
_entity_poly.pdbx_strand_id
1 'polypeptide(L)'
;MTIKKTDLPLLKLTIGKIFFLLLLPFLVVQNNFSQVVETKKKDKISAELRKDAVSFLRETTTDVNNMRTLENRISFSAELANLMWFNDEKEARAMFKSVITDFR
;
A
#
# COMPACT_ATOMS: atom_id res chain seq x y z
N MET A 1 42.60 14.48 48.63
CA MET A 1 42.82 13.80 47.33
C MET A 1 42.79 14.88 46.26
N THR A 2 43.98 15.35 45.86
CA THR A 2 44.17 16.61 45.12
C THR A 2 44.14 16.33 43.63
N ILE A 3 43.06 16.71 42.94
CA ILE A 3 42.94 16.55 41.49
C ILE A 3 43.91 17.54 40.84
N LYS A 4 44.92 17.03 40.11
CA LYS A 4 45.90 17.87 39.41
C LYS A 4 45.18 18.68 38.32
N LYS A 5 45.53 19.97 38.23
CA LYS A 5 44.98 20.95 37.27
C LYS A 5 45.17 20.56 35.79
N THR A 6 45.98 19.54 35.52
CA THR A 6 46.32 18.98 34.19
C THR A 6 45.25 18.06 33.61
N ASP A 7 44.31 17.56 34.41
CA ASP A 7 43.35 16.52 33.97
C ASP A 7 41.97 17.11 33.61
N LEU A 8 41.81 18.42 33.80
CA LEU A 8 40.59 19.18 33.53
C LEU A 8 40.15 19.20 32.05
N PRO A 9 41.04 19.27 31.02
CA PRO A 9 40.59 19.24 29.63
C PRO A 9 40.18 17.83 29.16
N LEU A 10 40.78 16.78 29.74
CA LEU A 10 40.44 15.39 29.45
C LEU A 10 39.07 15.00 30.00
N LEU A 11 38.72 15.49 31.19
CA LEU A 11 37.40 15.29 31.79
C LEU A 11 36.29 16.00 30.98
N LYS A 12 36.54 17.21 30.48
CA LYS A 12 35.59 17.95 29.64
C LYS A 12 35.34 17.25 28.30
N LEU A 13 36.37 16.62 27.73
CA LEU A 13 36.28 15.88 26.47
C LEU A 13 35.49 14.58 26.60
N THR A 14 35.61 13.86 27.72
CA THR A 14 34.81 12.65 27.98
C THR A 14 33.35 12.99 28.28
N ILE A 15 33.06 14.04 29.04
CA ILE A 15 31.69 14.50 29.31
C ILE A 15 30.98 14.96 28.02
N GLY A 16 31.67 15.69 27.15
CA GLY A 16 31.12 16.11 25.86
C GLY A 16 30.78 14.94 24.92
N LYS A 17 31.60 13.89 24.92
CA LYS A 17 31.35 12.65 24.15
C LYS A 17 30.14 11.88 24.68
N ILE A 18 29.99 11.79 26.00
CA ILE A 18 28.83 11.12 26.63
C ILE A 18 27.54 11.89 26.35
N PHE A 19 27.59 13.23 26.42
CA PHE A 19 26.45 14.09 26.10
C PHE A 19 26.02 13.98 24.64
N PHE A 20 26.98 13.91 23.71
CA PHE A 20 26.70 13.71 22.29
C PHE A 20 26.10 12.32 21.99
N LEU A 21 26.56 11.27 22.69
CA LEU A 21 26.05 9.90 22.53
C LEU A 21 24.62 9.74 23.09
N LEU A 22 24.26 10.52 24.11
CA LEU A 22 22.91 10.55 24.70
C LEU A 22 21.89 11.37 23.89
N LEU A 23 22.35 12.30 23.04
CA LEU A 23 21.48 13.14 22.20
C LEU A 23 21.07 12.46 20.88
N LEU A 24 21.87 11.50 20.41
CA LEU A 24 21.61 10.75 19.17
C LEU A 24 20.28 9.95 19.14
N PRO A 25 19.86 9.25 20.21
CA PRO A 25 18.58 8.53 20.19
C PRO A 25 17.35 9.45 20.17
N PHE A 26 17.47 10.71 20.60
CA PHE A 26 16.34 11.65 20.65
C PHE A 26 15.91 12.14 19.25
N LEU A 27 16.84 12.19 18.29
CA LEU A 27 16.54 12.58 16.90
C LEU A 27 15.84 11.48 16.11
N VAL A 28 15.99 10.21 16.49
CA VAL A 28 15.39 9.08 15.75
C VAL A 28 13.93 8.85 16.14
N VAL A 29 13.52 9.20 17.36
CA VAL A 29 12.16 8.91 17.89
C VAL A 29 11.08 9.82 17.27
N GLN A 30 11.43 10.99 16.72
CA GLN A 30 10.44 11.94 16.20
C GLN A 30 9.73 11.51 14.91
N ASN A 31 10.26 10.52 14.16
CA ASN A 31 9.64 10.10 12.89
C ASN A 31 8.43 9.16 13.03
N ASN A 32 8.14 8.63 14.23
CA ASN A 32 7.08 7.62 14.40
C ASN A 32 5.73 8.16 14.90
N PHE A 33 5.59 9.46 15.20
CA PHE A 33 4.38 10.01 15.83
C PHE A 33 3.36 10.66 14.87
N SER A 34 3.62 10.71 13.56
CA SER A 34 2.71 11.36 12.59
C SER A 34 1.61 10.48 11.99
N GLN A 35 1.38 9.25 12.47
CA GLN A 35 0.41 8.32 11.86
C GLN A 35 -0.83 7.97 12.71
N VAL A 36 -1.23 8.79 13.68
CA VAL A 36 -2.39 8.48 14.53
C VAL A 36 -3.47 9.58 14.46
N VAL A 37 -3.96 9.91 13.26
CA VAL A 37 -5.24 10.66 13.11
C VAL A 37 -6.12 10.16 11.95
N GLU A 38 -5.68 9.29 11.03
CA GLU A 38 -6.38 9.13 9.73
C GLU A 38 -6.96 7.74 9.38
N THR A 39 -7.21 6.86 10.34
CA THR A 39 -7.69 5.50 10.01
C THR A 39 -9.15 5.46 9.52
N LYS A 40 -10.08 6.19 10.16
CA LYS A 40 -11.51 6.09 9.80
C LYS A 40 -11.92 6.74 8.47
N LYS A 41 -11.17 7.72 7.97
CA LYS A 41 -11.53 8.47 6.74
C LYS A 41 -11.01 7.77 5.48
N LYS A 42 -9.84 7.13 5.56
CA LYS A 42 -9.24 6.36 4.47
C LYS A 42 -10.06 5.12 4.11
N ASP A 43 -10.59 4.42 5.11
CA ASP A 43 -11.33 3.17 4.90
C ASP A 43 -12.63 3.39 4.11
N LYS A 44 -13.41 4.44 4.43
CA LYS A 44 -14.67 4.74 3.72
C LYS A 44 -14.44 5.20 2.28
N ILE A 45 -13.47 6.09 2.06
CA ILE A 45 -13.08 6.53 0.71
C ILE A 45 -12.65 5.32 -0.12
N SER A 46 -11.91 4.38 0.47
CA SER A 46 -11.50 3.16 -0.22
C SER A 46 -12.65 2.21 -0.55
N ALA A 47 -13.69 2.13 0.30
CA ALA A 47 -14.84 1.27 0.05
C ALA A 47 -15.72 1.80 -1.09
N GLU A 48 -15.97 3.11 -1.14
CA GLU A 48 -16.70 3.75 -2.23
C GLU A 48 -15.94 3.63 -3.56
N LEU A 49 -14.63 3.91 -3.54
CA LEU A 49 -13.77 3.76 -4.72
C LEU A 49 -13.72 2.31 -5.23
N ARG A 50 -13.71 1.31 -4.34
CA ARG A 50 -13.79 -0.11 -4.73
C ARG A 50 -15.13 -0.43 -5.39
N LYS A 51 -16.23 0.08 -4.84
CA LYS A 51 -17.56 -0.12 -5.42
C LYS A 51 -17.64 0.50 -6.82
N ASP A 52 -17.12 1.71 -6.98
CA ASP A 52 -17.10 2.41 -8.27
C ASP A 52 -16.22 1.68 -9.28
N ALA A 53 -15.05 1.19 -8.85
CA ALA A 53 -14.18 0.37 -9.70
C ALA A 53 -14.88 -0.92 -10.15
N VAL A 54 -15.61 -1.61 -9.25
CA VAL A 54 -16.39 -2.80 -9.62
C VAL A 54 -17.51 -2.45 -10.59
N SER A 55 -18.20 -1.33 -10.40
CA SER A 55 -19.23 -0.85 -11.34
C SER A 55 -18.63 -0.61 -12.72
N PHE A 56 -17.49 0.08 -12.76
CA PHE A 56 -16.75 0.35 -14.00
C PHE A 56 -16.33 -0.94 -14.72
N LEU A 57 -15.86 -1.96 -13.98
CA LEU A 57 -15.51 -3.26 -14.56
C LEU A 57 -16.73 -3.96 -15.18
N ARG A 58 -17.91 -3.87 -14.56
CA ARG A 58 -19.17 -4.42 -15.10
C ARG A 58 -19.62 -3.70 -16.37
N GLU A 59 -19.51 -2.38 -16.39
CA GLU A 59 -19.79 -1.58 -17.58
C GLU A 59 -18.83 -1.95 -18.73
N THR A 60 -17.53 -1.99 -18.43
CA THR A 60 -16.49 -2.38 -19.40
C THR A 60 -16.72 -3.79 -19.95
N THR A 61 -17.24 -4.72 -19.14
CA THR A 61 -17.60 -6.07 -19.61
C THR A 61 -18.67 -6.02 -20.71
N THR A 62 -19.61 -5.09 -20.61
CA THR A 62 -20.63 -4.89 -21.66
C THR A 62 -20.00 -4.42 -22.97
N ASP A 63 -19.04 -3.51 -22.91
CA ASP A 63 -18.31 -3.04 -24.09
C ASP A 63 -17.44 -4.14 -24.72
N VAL A 64 -16.76 -4.93 -23.89
CA VAL A 64 -15.97 -6.08 -24.34
C VAL A 64 -16.86 -7.10 -25.05
N ASN A 65 -18.06 -7.38 -24.55
CA ASN A 65 -19.00 -8.30 -25.19
C ASN A 65 -19.42 -7.85 -26.61
N ASN A 66 -19.34 -6.55 -26.91
CA ASN A 66 -19.65 -6.00 -28.22
C ASN A 66 -18.44 -6.00 -29.19
N MET A 67 -17.26 -6.48 -28.76
CA MET A 67 -16.09 -6.55 -29.64
C MET A 67 -16.26 -7.59 -30.73
N ARG A 68 -15.79 -7.22 -31.94
CA ARG A 68 -16.03 -7.96 -33.19
C ARG A 68 -15.41 -9.36 -33.21
N THR A 69 -14.18 -9.51 -32.74
CA THR A 69 -13.44 -10.77 -32.80
C THR A 69 -13.51 -11.51 -31.48
N LEU A 70 -13.64 -12.83 -31.55
CA LEU A 70 -13.76 -13.71 -30.37
C LEU A 70 -12.47 -13.67 -29.55
N GLU A 71 -11.32 -13.62 -30.22
CA GLU A 71 -9.98 -13.55 -29.60
C GLU A 71 -9.82 -12.30 -28.73
N ASN A 72 -10.36 -11.16 -29.19
CA ASN A 72 -10.35 -9.92 -28.42
C ASN A 72 -11.26 -10.06 -27.19
N ARG A 73 -12.48 -10.59 -27.38
CA ARG A 73 -13.42 -10.79 -26.26
C ARG A 73 -12.82 -11.67 -25.18
N ILE A 74 -12.26 -12.81 -25.59
CA ILE A 74 -11.61 -13.76 -24.69
C ILE A 74 -10.45 -13.10 -23.93
N SER A 75 -9.55 -12.41 -24.63
CA SER A 75 -8.38 -11.78 -24.02
C SER A 75 -8.78 -10.72 -22.99
N PHE A 76 -9.68 -9.81 -23.35
CA PHE A 76 -10.13 -8.76 -22.43
C PHE A 76 -10.99 -9.31 -21.29
N SER A 77 -11.85 -10.29 -21.55
CA SER A 77 -12.72 -10.88 -20.52
C SER A 77 -11.92 -11.65 -19.47
N ALA A 78 -10.81 -12.30 -19.85
CA ALA A 78 -9.90 -12.94 -18.91
C ALA A 78 -9.22 -11.92 -17.98
N GLU A 79 -8.77 -10.79 -18.52
CA GLU A 79 -8.17 -9.72 -17.72
C GLU A 79 -9.18 -9.02 -16.80
N LEU A 80 -10.41 -8.78 -17.28
CA LEU A 80 -11.47 -8.25 -16.43
C LEU A 80 -11.83 -9.21 -15.30
N ALA A 81 -11.86 -10.52 -15.56
CA ALA A 81 -12.08 -11.53 -14.53
C ALA A 81 -10.94 -11.56 -13.50
N ASN A 82 -9.67 -11.41 -13.93
CA ASN A 82 -8.52 -11.27 -13.04
C ASN A 82 -8.66 -10.04 -12.12
N LEU A 83 -9.06 -8.89 -12.65
CA LEU A 83 -9.27 -7.67 -11.85
C LEU A 83 -10.45 -7.82 -10.88
N MET A 84 -11.52 -8.48 -11.33
CA MET A 84 -12.70 -8.73 -10.50
C MET A 84 -12.39 -9.69 -9.35
N TRP A 85 -11.45 -10.63 -9.51
CA TRP A 85 -11.11 -11.65 -8.50
C TRP A 85 -10.81 -11.06 -7.11
N PHE A 86 -10.14 -9.92 -7.07
CA PHE A 86 -9.74 -9.26 -5.82
C PHE A 86 -10.87 -8.49 -5.14
N ASN A 87 -12.00 -8.26 -5.82
CA ASN A 87 -13.10 -7.43 -5.35
C ASN A 87 -14.44 -8.18 -5.24
N ASP A 88 -14.72 -9.06 -6.20
CA ASP A 88 -15.89 -9.96 -6.25
C ASP A 88 -15.50 -11.31 -6.88
N GLU A 89 -15.00 -12.23 -6.05
CA GLU A 89 -14.53 -13.55 -6.49
C GLU A 89 -15.65 -14.37 -7.16
N LYS A 90 -16.89 -14.23 -6.68
CA LYS A 90 -18.04 -14.98 -7.22
C LYS A 90 -18.32 -14.57 -8.66
N GLU A 91 -18.32 -13.27 -8.92
CA GLU A 91 -18.47 -12.73 -10.26
C GLU A 91 -17.28 -13.08 -11.14
N ALA A 92 -16.05 -12.95 -10.65
CA ALA A 92 -14.85 -13.37 -11.38
C ALA A 92 -14.91 -14.83 -11.84
N ARG A 93 -15.37 -15.75 -10.97
CA ARG A 93 -15.59 -17.16 -11.34
C ARG A 93 -16.62 -17.34 -12.45
N ALA A 94 -17.70 -16.55 -12.44
CA ALA A 94 -18.69 -16.57 -13.50
C ALA A 94 -18.09 -16.05 -14.82
N MET A 95 -17.31 -14.98 -14.78
CA MET A 95 -16.60 -14.43 -15.94
C MET A 95 -15.61 -15.45 -16.52
N PHE A 96 -14.78 -16.10 -15.69
CA PHE A 96 -13.88 -17.15 -16.17
C PHE A 96 -14.60 -18.34 -16.81
N LYS A 97 -15.76 -18.74 -16.29
CA LYS A 97 -16.59 -19.79 -16.92
C LYS A 97 -17.07 -19.36 -18.31
N SER A 98 -17.46 -18.09 -18.47
CA SER A 98 -17.83 -17.54 -19.78
C SER A 98 -16.65 -17.59 -20.75
N VAL A 99 -15.47 -17.12 -20.31
CA VAL A 99 -14.23 -17.16 -21.11
C VAL A 99 -13.88 -18.58 -21.56
N ILE A 100 -13.95 -19.56 -20.66
CA ILE A 100 -13.69 -20.97 -20.97
C ILE A 100 -14.71 -21.51 -21.98
N THR A 101 -15.96 -21.04 -21.91
CA THR A 101 -17.01 -21.44 -22.85
C THR A 101 -16.74 -20.86 -24.23
N ASP A 102 -16.34 -19.59 -24.33
CA ASP A 102 -15.99 -18.94 -25.60
C ASP A 102 -14.76 -19.57 -26.27
N PHE A 103 -13.87 -20.19 -25.49
CA PHE A 103 -12.69 -20.91 -25.99
C PHE A 103 -13.00 -22.28 -26.63
N ARG A 104 -14.14 -22.89 -26.29
CA ARG A 104 -14.50 -24.25 -26.75
C ARG A 104 -15.25 -24.20 -28.07
#